data_AF-A0AA90U4M4-F1
#
_entry.id   AF-A0AA90U4M4-F1
#
_cell.length_a   1.000
_cell.length_b   1.000
_cell.length_c   1.000
_cell.angle_alpha   90.00
_cell.angle_beta   90.00
_cell.angle_gamma   90.00
#
_symmetry.space_group_name_H-M   'P 1'
#
loop_
_entity.id
_entity.type
_entity.pdbx_description
1 polymer ?
#
loop_
_entity_poly.entity_id
_entity_poly.type
_entity_poly.pdbx_seq_one_letter_code
_entity_poly.pdbx_strand_id
1 'polypeptide(L)'
;MRLDARMLYEVMSQFHSIGDEEYGGQGTFQEAILVGYIYGLLTENPLSTLRDEAEYRKIYNFGGFCYIIWFEEIVAEDKINKDEPGYYEIRVENLEEDDADPILIPVAVEGPYSEEDIEGFLRNGEL
;
A
#
# COMPACT_ATOMS: atom_id res chain seq x y z
N MET A 1 -0.55 19.36 -0.34
CA MET A 1 -2.02 19.55 -0.37
C MET A 1 -2.61 18.23 0.08
N ARG A 2 -3.36 18.16 1.19
CA ARG A 2 -3.97 16.90 1.64
C ARG A 2 -5.27 16.69 0.85
N LEU A 3 -5.41 15.57 0.12
CA LEU A 3 -6.70 15.15 -0.44
C LEU A 3 -7.71 15.06 0.71
N ASP A 4 -8.89 15.67 0.52
CA ASP A 4 -10.01 15.43 1.41
C ASP A 4 -10.63 14.05 1.15
N ALA A 5 -11.54 13.61 2.03
CA ALA A 5 -12.18 12.31 1.93
C ALA A 5 -12.91 12.08 0.59
N ARG A 6 -13.46 13.14 -0.01
CA ARG A 6 -14.16 13.06 -1.28
C ARG A 6 -13.17 12.86 -2.43
N MET A 7 -12.11 13.65 -2.46
CA MET A 7 -11.06 13.52 -3.48
C MET A 7 -10.36 12.15 -3.38
N LEU A 8 -10.12 11.65 -2.16
CA LEU A 8 -9.59 10.31 -1.96
C LEU A 8 -10.50 9.25 -2.58
N TYR A 9 -11.81 9.32 -2.30
CA TYR A 9 -12.78 8.41 -2.92
C TYR A 9 -12.77 8.51 -4.45
N GLU A 10 -12.81 9.73 -4.99
CA GLU A 10 -12.80 9.96 -6.44
C GLU A 10 -11.54 9.35 -7.09
N VAL A 11 -10.36 9.47 -6.46
CA VAL A 11 -9.11 8.86 -6.95
C VAL A 11 -9.20 7.33 -6.90
N MET A 12 -9.55 6.75 -5.75
CA MET A 12 -9.61 5.28 -5.62
C MET A 12 -10.70 4.66 -6.51
N SER A 13 -11.78 5.38 -6.79
CA SER A 13 -12.87 4.89 -7.66
C SER A 13 -12.55 4.89 -9.15
N GLN A 14 -11.48 5.58 -9.57
CA GLN A 14 -11.12 5.69 -10.99
C GLN A 14 -10.40 4.45 -11.52
N PHE A 15 -9.76 3.70 -10.63
CA PHE A 15 -8.89 2.58 -10.99
C PHE A 15 -9.35 1.33 -10.27
N HIS A 16 -9.18 0.17 -10.91
CA HIS A 16 -9.40 -1.13 -10.26
C HIS A 16 -8.17 -1.53 -9.43
N SER A 17 -6.99 -1.23 -9.95
CA SER A 17 -5.71 -1.39 -9.27
C SER A 17 -4.77 -0.24 -9.63
N ILE A 18 -3.87 0.09 -8.71
CA ILE A 18 -2.86 1.13 -8.86
C ILE A 18 -1.57 0.68 -8.16
N GLY A 19 -0.42 0.88 -8.81
CA GLY A 19 0.88 0.53 -8.26
C GLY A 19 1.60 -0.51 -9.08
N ASP A 20 2.22 -1.47 -8.40
CA ASP A 20 3.03 -2.54 -8.98
C ASP A 20 2.29 -3.35 -10.09
N GLU A 21 3.06 -3.79 -11.09
CA GLU A 21 2.53 -4.50 -12.27
C GLU A 21 1.95 -5.87 -11.93
N GLU A 22 2.44 -6.56 -10.88
CA GLU A 22 1.93 -7.86 -10.45
C GLU A 22 0.48 -7.79 -9.98
N TYR A 23 0.05 -6.62 -9.49
CA TYR A 23 -1.33 -6.32 -9.08
C TYR A 23 -2.10 -5.55 -10.17
N GLY A 24 -1.60 -5.53 -11.41
CA GLY A 24 -2.29 -4.95 -12.58
C GLY A 24 -2.11 -3.43 -12.77
N GLY A 25 -1.24 -2.79 -12.00
CA GLY A 25 -0.85 -1.40 -12.22
C GLY A 25 0.12 -1.22 -13.40
N GLN A 26 0.57 0.01 -13.65
CA GLN A 26 1.58 0.29 -14.68
C GLN A 26 3.01 0.39 -14.12
N GLY A 27 3.20 0.15 -12.82
CA GLY A 27 4.52 0.22 -12.16
C GLY A 27 5.17 1.60 -12.20
N THR A 28 4.40 2.66 -12.44
CA THR A 28 4.99 4.00 -12.63
C THR A 28 5.35 4.65 -11.30
N PHE A 29 6.37 5.52 -11.33
CA PHE A 29 6.77 6.28 -10.15
C PHE A 29 5.62 7.12 -9.55
N GLN A 30 4.75 7.65 -10.41
CA GLN A 30 3.57 8.40 -9.98
C GLN A 30 2.56 7.51 -9.26
N GLU A 31 2.33 6.29 -9.73
CA GLU A 31 1.47 5.32 -9.05
C GLU A 31 2.06 4.90 -7.71
N ALA A 32 3.37 4.65 -7.63
CA ALA A 32 4.03 4.33 -6.36
C ALA A 32 3.86 5.44 -5.30
N ILE A 33 4.02 6.71 -5.70
CA ILE A 33 3.72 7.86 -4.82
C ILE A 33 2.25 7.84 -4.39
N LEU A 34 1.33 7.59 -5.33
CA LEU A 34 -0.10 7.58 -5.05
C LEU A 34 -0.48 6.45 -4.09
N VAL A 35 0.10 5.25 -4.24
CA VAL A 35 -0.09 4.11 -3.32
C VAL A 35 0.27 4.51 -1.89
N GLY A 36 1.49 5.01 -1.66
CA GLY A 36 1.92 5.44 -0.33
C GLY A 36 1.04 6.55 0.24
N TYR A 37 0.61 7.47 -0.61
CA TYR A 37 -0.26 8.57 -0.22
C TYR A 37 -1.68 8.10 0.16
N ILE A 38 -2.28 7.18 -0.61
CA ILE A 38 -3.58 6.57 -0.32
C ILE A 38 -3.51 5.77 0.98
N TYR A 39 -2.46 4.96 1.17
CA TYR A 39 -2.26 4.20 2.40
C TYR A 39 -2.17 5.12 3.63
N GLY A 40 -1.38 6.19 3.55
CA GLY A 40 -1.29 7.19 4.61
C GLY A 40 -2.64 7.83 4.93
N LEU A 41 -3.45 8.14 3.92
CA LEU A 41 -4.77 8.68 4.16
C LEU A 41 -5.75 7.68 4.76
N LEU A 42 -5.78 6.43 4.30
CA LEU A 42 -6.67 5.41 4.87
C LEU A 42 -6.33 5.15 6.34
N THR A 43 -5.04 5.13 6.69
CA THR A 43 -4.59 4.92 8.08
C THR A 43 -4.88 6.11 8.99
N GLU A 44 -4.79 7.35 8.49
CA GLU A 44 -5.06 8.56 9.27
C GLU A 44 -6.54 8.98 9.30
N ASN A 45 -7.36 8.50 8.36
CA ASN A 45 -8.74 8.95 8.22
C ASN A 45 -9.69 8.18 9.15
N PRO A 46 -10.41 8.85 10.08
CA PRO A 46 -11.29 8.20 11.04
C PRO A 46 -12.54 7.55 10.41
N LEU A 47 -12.86 7.87 9.15
CA LEU A 47 -13.94 7.22 8.39
C LEU A 47 -13.49 5.91 7.75
N SER A 48 -12.19 5.63 7.72
CA SER A 48 -11.65 4.35 7.29
C SER A 48 -11.51 3.41 8.48
N THR A 49 -11.75 2.12 8.23
CA THR A 49 -11.61 1.08 9.27
C THR A 49 -10.86 -0.11 8.70
N LEU A 50 -9.89 -0.62 9.47
CA LEU A 50 -9.20 -1.87 9.14
C LEU A 50 -10.17 -3.04 9.36
N ARG A 51 -10.43 -3.80 8.31
CA ARG A 51 -11.33 -4.96 8.32
C ARG A 51 -10.56 -6.26 8.57
N ASP A 52 -9.45 -6.44 7.84
CA ASP A 52 -8.65 -7.66 7.83
C ASP A 52 -7.17 -7.33 7.59
N GLU A 53 -6.28 -8.13 8.16
CA GLU A 53 -4.83 -7.98 8.05
C GLU A 53 -4.17 -9.36 7.92
N ALA A 54 -3.32 -9.48 6.91
CA ALA A 54 -2.45 -10.62 6.65
C ALA A 54 -1.01 -10.11 6.46
N GLU A 55 -0.06 -11.04 6.31
CA GLU A 55 1.39 -10.75 6.25
C GLU A 55 1.74 -9.63 5.25
N TYR A 56 1.26 -9.75 4.01
CA TYR A 56 1.56 -8.80 2.92
C TYR A 56 0.33 -7.99 2.46
N ARG A 57 -0.74 -7.97 3.26
CA ARG A 57 -2.02 -7.38 2.83
C ARG A 57 -2.80 -6.78 3.98
N LYS A 58 -3.40 -5.61 3.75
CA LYS A 58 -4.41 -5.03 4.64
C LYS A 58 -5.66 -4.64 3.87
N ILE A 59 -6.83 -4.91 4.45
CA ILE A 59 -8.13 -4.56 3.85
C ILE A 59 -8.77 -3.43 4.65
N TYR A 60 -9.03 -2.31 4.00
CA TYR A 60 -9.68 -1.14 4.59
C TYR A 60 -11.09 -0.96 4.03
N ASN A 61 -12.04 -0.66 4.92
CA ASN A 61 -13.36 -0.19 4.52
C ASN A 61 -13.36 1.34 4.49
N PHE A 62 -13.87 1.93 3.40
CA PHE A 62 -14.06 3.38 3.28
C PHE A 62 -15.24 3.70 2.35
N GLY A 63 -16.15 4.56 2.78
CA GLY A 63 -17.28 5.00 1.94
C GLY A 63 -18.24 3.89 1.47
N GLY A 64 -18.30 2.76 2.19
CA GLY A 64 -19.12 1.59 1.82
C GLY A 64 -18.44 0.59 0.89
N PHE A 65 -17.18 0.80 0.55
CA PHE A 65 -16.38 -0.10 -0.28
C PHE A 65 -15.18 -0.63 0.49
N CYS A 66 -14.63 -1.73 0.00
CA CYS A 66 -13.41 -2.32 0.50
C CYS A 66 -12.24 -2.02 -0.45
N TYR A 67 -11.08 -1.75 0.12
CA TYR A 67 -9.84 -1.52 -0.60
C TYR A 67 -8.75 -2.42 -0.02
N ILE A 68 -7.98 -3.05 -0.90
CA ILE A 68 -6.87 -3.92 -0.52
C ILE A 68 -5.58 -3.13 -0.71
N ILE A 69 -4.73 -3.10 0.32
CA ILE A 69 -3.38 -2.55 0.26
C ILE A 69 -2.41 -3.71 0.32
N TRP A 70 -1.57 -3.83 -0.71
CA TRP A 70 -0.51 -4.84 -0.79
C TRP A 70 0.80 -4.26 -0.33
N PHE A 71 1.58 -5.08 0.35
CA PHE A 71 2.87 -4.72 0.90
C PHE A 71 3.94 -5.66 0.39
N GLU A 72 5.13 -5.11 0.21
CA GLU A 72 6.34 -5.87 -0.05
C GLU A 72 7.31 -5.66 1.10
N GLU A 73 8.02 -6.72 1.48
CA GLU A 73 9.12 -6.62 2.41
C GLU A 73 10.35 -6.10 1.69
N ILE A 74 10.90 -5.00 2.19
CA ILE A 74 12.21 -4.53 1.77
C ILE A 74 13.19 -4.60 2.94
N VAL A 75 14.43 -5.00 2.62
CA VAL A 75 15.54 -4.93 3.55
C VAL A 75 16.20 -3.57 3.36
N ALA A 76 16.10 -2.68 4.35
CA ALA A 76 16.73 -1.38 4.31
C ALA A 76 18.08 -1.42 5.05
N GLU A 77 19.18 -1.24 4.33
CA GLU A 77 20.48 -0.98 4.97
C GLU A 77 20.52 0.46 5.53
N ASP A 78 20.67 0.58 6.85
CA ASP A 78 20.87 1.87 7.53
C ASP A 78 22.30 2.37 7.29
N LYS A 79 22.62 2.83 6.08
CA LYS A 79 23.90 3.51 5.81
C LYS A 79 23.82 4.94 6.33
N ILE A 80 24.07 5.09 7.64
CA ILE A 80 24.31 6.40 8.27
C ILE A 80 25.53 7.03 7.58
N ASN A 81 25.29 7.88 6.58
CA ASN A 81 26.31 8.76 6.05
C ASN A 81 26.54 9.86 7.07
N LYS A 82 27.52 9.66 7.96
CA LYS A 82 27.83 10.56 9.09
C LYS A 82 28.13 12.01 8.68
N ASP A 83 28.35 12.26 7.39
CA ASP A 83 28.75 13.56 6.86
C ASP A 83 27.59 14.41 6.31
N GLU A 84 26.38 13.86 6.13
CA GLU A 84 25.20 14.62 5.66
C GLU A 84 23.91 14.21 6.39
N PRO A 85 23.51 14.92 7.47
CA PRO A 85 22.26 14.64 8.17
C PRO A 85 21.05 14.97 7.28
N GLY A 86 20.26 13.96 6.91
CA GLY A 86 18.91 14.14 6.36
C GLY A 86 18.60 13.48 5.01
N TYR A 87 19.50 12.69 4.44
CA TYR A 87 19.23 11.92 3.21
C TYR A 87 19.11 10.43 3.52
N TYR A 88 17.93 9.85 3.21
CA TYR A 88 17.72 8.40 3.17
C TYR A 88 17.77 7.98 1.70
N GLU A 89 18.77 7.18 1.32
CA GLU A 89 18.82 6.51 0.02
C GLU A 89 18.21 5.12 0.22
N ILE A 90 16.92 4.95 -0.10
CA ILE A 90 16.29 3.62 -0.10
C ILE A 90 16.81 2.90 -1.34
N ARG A 91 17.82 2.04 -1.16
CA ARG A 91 18.20 1.06 -2.17
C ARG A 91 17.46 -0.22 -1.90
N VAL A 92 16.52 -0.56 -2.78
CA VAL A 92 15.91 -1.88 -2.84
C VAL A 92 16.94 -2.81 -3.48
N GLU A 93 17.86 -3.35 -2.67
CA GLU A 93 18.76 -4.42 -3.09
C GLU A 93 18.26 -5.72 -2.44
N ASN A 94 18.25 -6.82 -3.21
CA ASN A 94 18.07 -8.18 -2.68
C ASN A 94 19.27 -8.50 -1.77
N LEU A 95 19.21 -8.05 -0.52
CA LEU A 95 20.25 -8.21 0.47
C LEU A 95 20.16 -9.60 1.11
N GLU A 96 21.31 -10.22 1.33
CA GLU A 96 21.42 -11.50 2.04
C GLU A 96 20.88 -11.36 3.49
N GLU A 97 20.14 -12.37 3.94
CA GLU A 97 19.16 -12.41 5.04
C GLU A 97 19.60 -11.96 6.46
N ASP A 98 20.88 -11.65 6.72
CA ASP A 98 21.44 -11.83 8.08
C ASP A 98 21.54 -10.58 8.98
N ASP A 99 21.28 -9.34 8.55
CA ASP A 99 21.62 -8.16 9.37
C ASP A 99 20.63 -6.97 9.42
N ALA A 100 19.42 -7.06 8.86
CA ALA A 100 18.43 -5.97 8.96
C ALA A 100 16.99 -6.45 9.14
N ASP A 101 16.24 -5.77 10.02
CA ASP A 101 14.81 -6.00 10.21
C ASP A 101 14.06 -5.59 8.92
N PRO A 102 13.27 -6.49 8.30
CA PRO A 102 12.52 -6.17 7.09
C PRO A 102 11.44 -5.12 7.39
N ILE A 103 11.22 -4.20 6.45
CA ILE A 103 10.20 -3.17 6.52
C ILE A 103 9.15 -3.43 5.43
N LEU A 104 7.89 -3.52 5.83
CA LEU A 104 6.76 -3.61 4.90
C LEU A 104 6.44 -2.24 4.31
N ILE A 105 6.50 -2.14 2.99
CA ILE A 105 6.14 -0.93 2.24
C ILE A 105 4.91 -1.19 1.37
N PRO A 106 3.90 -0.30 1.34
CA PRO A 106 2.76 -0.47 0.46
C PRO A 106 3.20 -0.30 -1.01
N VAL A 107 2.89 -1.29 -1.84
CA VAL A 107 3.30 -1.35 -3.26
C VAL A 107 2.13 -1.26 -4.23
N ALA A 108 0.93 -1.66 -3.81
CA ALA A 108 -0.28 -1.53 -4.62
C ALA A 108 -1.54 -1.27 -3.80
N VAL A 109 -2.55 -0.69 -4.45
CA VAL A 109 -3.92 -0.55 -3.94
C VAL A 109 -4.90 -1.14 -4.95
N GLU A 110 -5.82 -1.97 -4.49
CA GLU A 110 -6.90 -2.54 -5.31
C GLU A 110 -8.29 -2.21 -4.74
N GLY A 111 -9.27 -2.17 -5.63
CA GLY A 111 -10.67 -1.84 -5.33
C GLY A 111 -11.17 -0.70 -6.22
N PRO A 112 -12.33 -0.09 -5.92
CA PRO A 112 -13.23 -0.46 -4.83
C PRO A 112 -13.91 -1.81 -5.08
N TYR A 113 -13.94 -2.65 -4.06
CA TYR A 113 -14.69 -3.90 -4.04
C TYR A 113 -15.95 -3.79 -3.20
N SER A 114 -16.98 -4.56 -3.55
CA SER A 114 -18.09 -4.79 -2.64
C SER A 114 -17.68 -5.69 -1.48
N GLU A 115 -18.48 -5.70 -0.42
CA GLU A 115 -18.24 -6.60 0.72
C GLU A 115 -18.34 -8.08 0.31
N GLU A 116 -19.24 -8.39 -0.63
CA GLU A 116 -19.44 -9.74 -1.19
C GLU A 116 -18.23 -10.20 -2.01
N ASP A 117 -17.62 -9.32 -2.81
CA ASP A 117 -16.42 -9.63 -3.60
C ASP A 117 -15.26 -10.04 -2.67
N ILE A 118 -15.01 -9.25 -1.62
CA ILE A 118 -13.97 -9.55 -0.62
C ILE A 118 -14.24 -10.85 0.12
N GLU A 119 -15.49 -11.13 0.49
CA GLU A 119 -15.83 -12.41 1.12
C GLU A 119 -15.58 -13.60 0.19
N GLY A 120 -15.88 -13.45 -1.10
CA GLY A 120 -15.58 -14.46 -2.12
C GLY A 120 -14.08 -14.72 -2.19
N PHE A 121 -13.30 -13.66 -2.35
CA PHE A 121 -11.84 -13.71 -2.40
C PHE A 121 -11.21 -14.40 -1.18
N LEU A 122 -11.63 -14.01 0.03
CA LEU A 122 -11.12 -14.60 1.28
C LEU A 122 -11.50 -16.08 1.45
N ARG A 123 -12.68 -16.50 0.98
CA ARG A 123 -13.15 -17.89 1.11
C ARG A 123 -12.51 -18.83 0.09
N ASN A 124 -12.25 -18.34 -1.11
CA ASN A 124 -11.70 -19.16 -2.19
C ASN A 124 -10.17 -19.27 -2.12
N GLY A 125 -9.51 -18.47 -1.27
CA GLY A 125 -8.06 -18.36 -1.27
C GLY A 125 -7.54 -17.70 -2.57
N GLU A 126 -8.37 -16.85 -3.18
CA GLU A 126 -8.04 -16.11 -4.41
C GLU A 126 -7.35 -14.76 -4.08
N LEU A 127 -6.83 -14.61 -2.85
CA LEU A 127 -6.01 -13.49 -2.37
C LEU A 127 -4.65 -13.97 -1.94
#